data_AF-A0A7V9EMT4-F1
#
_entry.id   AF-A0A7V9EMT4-F1
#
_cell.length_a   1.000
_cell.length_b   1.000
_cell.length_c   1.000
_cell.angle_alpha   90.00
_cell.angle_beta   90.00
_cell.angle_gamma   90.00
#
_symmetry.space_group_name_H-M   'P 1'
#
loop_
_entity.id
_entity.type
_entity.pdbx_description
1 polymer ?
#
loop_
_entity_poly.entity_id
_entity_poly.type
_entity_poly.pdbx_seq_one_letter_code
_entity_poly.pdbx_strand_id
1 'polypeptide(L)'
;MLLGRHQEAERLFERLVATANDLYLFAEQYDAKSRRLLGNYPQAFSHVALVTSAAALRSLGQIPVARARSLVKAIVVQPGVPKSLQLMEVDDAAGTDCVIVETVAIGVCGTDMEIIERGHGALPSGRSHLVLGHESVGRVLRAPDGCGFSAGMLVTGIVRRPDPEPCACCAEGNWDMCLKGRYTERGIKELDGFASERVAVEPEFLVSIDRSLAGRAVLVEPTSIASKAWRKIDDFSLKGALTRFPP
;
A
#
# COMPACT_ATOMS: atom_id res chain seq x y z
N MET A 1 -13.00 8.49 6.14
CA MET A 1 -14.46 8.63 6.32
C MET A 1 -15.00 9.38 5.11
N LEU A 2 -15.61 8.70 4.13
CA LEU A 2 -15.87 9.28 2.79
C LEU A 2 -17.31 9.03 2.28
N LEU A 3 -18.27 8.74 3.17
CA LEU A 3 -19.66 8.38 2.78
C LEU A 3 -20.76 8.95 3.70
N GLY A 4 -20.51 10.01 4.48
CA GLY A 4 -21.51 10.56 5.41
C GLY A 4 -21.86 9.66 6.61
N ARG A 5 -21.25 8.47 6.72
CA ARG A 5 -21.43 7.50 7.84
C ARG A 5 -20.49 7.80 9.00
N HIS A 6 -20.45 9.05 9.44
CA HIS A 6 -19.56 9.53 10.50
C HIS A 6 -19.80 8.74 11.80
N GLN A 7 -21.06 8.70 12.23
CA GLN A 7 -21.48 8.01 13.45
C GLN A 7 -21.20 6.51 13.45
N GLU A 8 -21.14 5.87 12.27
CA GLU A 8 -20.84 4.44 12.20
C GLU A 8 -19.34 4.17 12.24
N ALA A 9 -18.55 5.04 11.62
CA ALA A 9 -17.10 4.98 11.73
C ALA A 9 -16.65 5.27 13.19
N GLU A 10 -17.27 6.24 13.87
CA GLU A 10 -17.07 6.47 15.30
C GLU A 10 -17.46 5.24 16.12
N ARG A 11 -18.65 4.67 15.89
CA ARG A 11 -19.11 3.48 16.61
C ARG A 11 -18.22 2.26 16.42
N LEU A 12 -17.67 2.06 15.22
CA LEU A 12 -16.72 0.98 14.94
C LEU A 12 -15.35 1.26 15.58
N PHE A 13 -14.92 2.52 15.57
CA PHE A 13 -13.69 2.95 16.23
C PHE A 13 -13.78 2.79 17.75
N GLU A 14 -14.88 3.21 18.37
CA GLU A 14 -15.17 3.02 19.80
C GLU A 14 -15.19 1.53 20.17
N ARG A 15 -15.83 0.70 19.34
CA ARG A 15 -15.83 -0.76 19.55
C ARG A 15 -14.44 -1.36 19.45
N LEU A 16 -13.58 -0.85 18.56
CA LEU A 16 -12.20 -1.28 18.43
C LEU A 16 -11.40 -0.83 19.67
N VAL A 17 -11.47 0.44 20.05
CA VAL A 17 -10.81 0.98 21.26
C VAL A 17 -11.19 0.18 22.51
N ALA A 18 -12.46 -0.24 22.62
CA ALA A 18 -12.95 -1.07 23.72
C ALA A 18 -12.37 -2.49 23.76
N THR A 19 -11.64 -2.93 22.74
CA THR A 19 -10.92 -4.23 22.76
C THR A 19 -9.50 -4.13 23.29
N ALA A 20 -9.01 -2.93 23.57
CA ALA A 20 -7.71 -2.75 24.21
C ALA A 20 -7.70 -3.32 25.63
N ASN A 21 -6.52 -3.68 26.13
CA ASN A 21 -6.36 -4.03 27.53
C ASN A 21 -6.47 -2.79 28.45
N ASP A 22 -6.32 -3.01 29.75
CA ASP A 22 -6.32 -1.99 30.82
C ASP A 22 -5.24 -0.90 30.65
N LEU A 23 -4.23 -1.15 29.83
CA LEU A 23 -3.17 -0.20 29.47
C LEU A 23 -3.41 0.47 28.10
N TYR A 24 -4.59 0.29 27.50
CA TYR A 24 -4.94 0.75 26.15
C TYR A 24 -4.03 0.15 25.04
N LEU A 25 -3.55 -1.08 25.25
CA LEU A 25 -2.74 -1.84 24.30
C LEU A 25 -3.55 -2.90 23.53
N PHE A 26 -3.24 -3.06 22.24
CA PHE A 26 -3.83 -4.06 21.35
C PHE A 26 -2.83 -5.17 21.08
N ALA A 27 -3.25 -6.43 21.10
CA ALA A 27 -2.40 -7.53 20.68
C ALA A 27 -2.29 -7.64 19.16
N GLU A 28 -1.23 -8.29 18.68
CA GLU A 28 -0.95 -8.48 17.25
C GLU A 28 -1.98 -9.38 16.55
N GLN A 29 -2.68 -10.22 17.31
CA GLN A 29 -3.70 -11.13 16.79
C GLN A 29 -4.98 -11.00 17.61
N TYR A 30 -6.13 -11.13 16.94
CA TYR A 30 -7.43 -11.24 17.59
C TYR A 30 -8.10 -12.53 17.10
N ASP A 31 -8.41 -13.43 18.04
CA ASP A 31 -9.22 -14.59 17.71
C ASP A 31 -10.69 -14.19 17.63
N ALA A 32 -11.22 -14.15 16.41
CA ALA A 32 -12.61 -13.81 16.17
C ALA A 32 -13.60 -14.85 16.75
N LYS A 33 -13.20 -16.11 16.95
CA LYS A 33 -14.07 -17.15 17.51
C LYS A 33 -14.20 -17.02 19.03
N SER A 34 -13.08 -16.92 19.74
CA SER A 34 -13.09 -16.77 21.20
C SER A 34 -13.15 -15.33 21.67
N ARG A 35 -13.14 -14.36 20.75
CA ARG A 35 -13.25 -12.92 20.98
C ARG A 35 -12.18 -12.35 21.92
N ARG A 36 -10.97 -12.89 21.85
CA ARG A 36 -9.84 -12.49 22.71
C ARG A 36 -8.62 -12.08 21.92
N LEU A 37 -7.82 -11.22 22.54
CA LEU A 37 -6.49 -10.87 22.09
C LEU A 37 -5.53 -12.06 22.22
N LEU A 38 -4.70 -12.29 21.21
CA LEU A 38 -3.68 -13.35 21.14
C LEU A 38 -2.33 -12.77 20.65
N GLY A 39 -1.24 -13.46 20.96
CA GLY A 39 0.12 -13.04 20.60
C GLY A 39 0.82 -12.22 21.70
N ASN A 40 2.05 -11.79 21.42
CA ASN A 40 2.83 -10.95 22.33
C ASN A 40 2.27 -9.51 22.37
N TYR A 41 2.74 -8.72 23.35
CA TYR A 41 2.51 -7.27 23.36
C TYR A 41 2.98 -6.66 22.04
N PRO A 42 2.27 -5.65 21.51
CA PRO A 42 2.47 -5.21 20.13
C PRO A 42 3.88 -4.69 19.89
N GLN A 43 4.52 -5.15 18.82
CA GLN A 43 5.36 -4.24 18.05
C GLN A 43 4.47 -3.08 17.57
N ALA A 44 4.92 -1.83 17.77
CA ALA A 44 4.15 -0.56 17.76
C ALA A 44 3.17 -0.29 16.59
N PHE A 45 3.09 -1.14 15.58
CA PHE A 45 2.32 -0.99 14.35
C PHE A 45 0.79 -0.94 14.54
N SER A 46 0.22 -1.78 15.41
CA SER A 46 -1.23 -1.75 15.69
C SER A 46 -1.68 -0.41 16.29
N HIS A 47 -0.83 0.18 17.13
CA HIS A 47 -1.06 1.49 17.72
C HIS A 47 -0.87 2.62 16.73
N VAL A 48 0.14 2.55 15.86
CA VAL A 48 0.34 3.53 14.79
C VAL A 48 -0.88 3.55 13.86
N ALA A 49 -1.41 2.39 13.47
CA ALA A 49 -2.62 2.32 12.64
C ALA A 49 -3.84 2.98 13.33
N LEU A 50 -4.01 2.79 14.64
CA LEU A 50 -5.08 3.43 15.41
C LEU A 50 -4.89 4.95 15.54
N VAL A 51 -3.68 5.39 15.85
CA VAL A 51 -3.34 6.82 15.98
C VAL A 51 -3.54 7.54 14.64
N THR A 52 -3.09 6.94 13.54
CA THR A 52 -3.30 7.47 12.18
C THR A 52 -4.79 7.50 11.84
N SER A 53 -5.56 6.49 12.23
CA SER A 53 -7.01 6.49 12.06
C SER A 53 -7.67 7.64 12.84
N ALA A 54 -7.27 7.86 14.09
CA ALA A 54 -7.77 8.96 14.92
C ALA A 54 -7.39 10.34 14.37
N ALA A 55 -6.15 10.50 13.87
CA ALA A 55 -5.69 11.73 13.23
C ALA A 55 -6.46 12.01 11.94
N ALA A 56 -6.71 10.98 11.13
CA ALA A 56 -7.55 11.09 9.93
C ALA A 56 -8.98 11.49 10.30
N LEU A 57 -9.59 10.89 11.33
CA LEU A 57 -10.92 11.29 11.82
C LEU A 57 -10.99 12.78 12.20
N ARG A 58 -9.91 13.31 12.79
CA ARG A 58 -9.82 14.72 13.21
C ARG A 58 -9.60 15.69 12.03
N SER A 59 -8.86 15.30 11.00
CA SER A 59 -8.51 16.17 9.86
C SER A 59 -9.53 16.17 8.72
N LEU A 60 -10.50 15.26 8.72
CA LEU A 60 -11.52 15.11 7.65
C LEU A 60 -12.54 16.26 7.54
N GLY A 61 -12.42 17.30 8.38
CA GLY A 61 -13.24 18.50 8.27
C GLY A 61 -12.75 19.56 7.27
N GLN A 62 -11.50 19.50 6.78
CA GLN A 62 -10.89 20.65 6.10
C GLN A 62 -9.74 20.32 5.10
N ILE A 63 -9.99 19.62 3.98
CA ILE A 63 -8.96 19.49 2.92
C ILE A 63 -9.52 19.99 1.57
N PRO A 64 -9.11 21.18 1.08
CA PRO A 64 -9.44 21.68 -0.24
C PRO A 64 -8.64 20.96 -1.34
N VAL A 65 -9.26 20.75 -2.49
CA VAL A 65 -8.60 20.24 -3.71
C VAL A 65 -7.69 21.35 -4.29
N ALA A 66 -6.37 21.11 -4.32
CA ALA A 66 -5.38 22.10 -4.77
C ALA A 66 -5.18 22.07 -6.31
N ARG A 67 -5.00 23.26 -6.91
CA ARG A 67 -4.64 23.43 -8.33
C ARG A 67 -3.21 22.99 -8.63
N ALA A 68 -2.96 22.60 -9.89
CA ALA A 68 -1.67 22.13 -10.42
C ALA A 68 -0.51 23.09 -10.08
N ARG A 69 0.32 22.67 -9.13
CA ARG A 69 1.69 23.17 -8.92
C ARG A 69 2.65 22.27 -9.69
N SER A 70 3.76 22.81 -10.18
CA SER A 70 4.83 22.02 -10.83
C SER A 70 5.55 21.09 -9.86
N LEU A 71 5.46 21.38 -8.56
CA LEU A 71 6.02 20.57 -7.48
C LEU A 71 4.92 20.12 -6.52
N VAL A 72 5.13 18.94 -5.93
CA VAL A 72 4.29 18.34 -4.89
C VAL A 72 5.17 17.89 -3.73
N LYS A 73 4.57 17.79 -2.55
CA LYS A 73 5.25 17.19 -1.40
C LYS A 73 5.33 15.68 -1.54
N ALA A 74 6.48 15.12 -1.16
CA ALA A 74 6.69 13.69 -1.08
C ALA A 74 7.56 13.32 0.13
N ILE A 75 7.32 12.12 0.65
CA ILE A 75 8.17 11.48 1.66
C ILE A 75 9.25 10.72 0.92
N VAL A 76 10.50 11.11 1.13
CA VAL A 76 11.65 10.57 0.40
C VAL A 76 12.70 10.02 1.36
N VAL A 77 13.53 9.12 0.83
CA VAL A 77 14.75 8.63 1.47
C VAL A 77 15.91 8.66 0.46
N GLN A 78 17.12 8.55 0.99
CA GLN A 78 18.31 8.28 0.19
C GLN A 78 18.76 6.83 0.47
N PRO A 79 18.48 5.87 -0.44
CA PRO A 79 18.95 4.50 -0.30
C PRO A 79 20.47 4.44 -0.09
N GLY A 80 20.92 3.53 0.77
CA GLY A 80 22.30 3.45 1.27
C GLY A 80 22.62 4.40 2.43
N VAL A 81 21.74 5.34 2.77
CA VAL A 81 21.90 6.26 3.91
C VAL A 81 20.81 6.00 4.96
N PRO A 82 21.16 5.35 6.09
CA PRO A 82 20.24 5.17 7.21
C PRO A 82 19.67 6.49 7.73
N LYS A 83 18.41 6.46 8.16
CA LYS A 83 17.66 7.57 8.78
C LYS A 83 17.62 8.83 7.91
N SER A 84 17.54 8.65 6.59
CA SER A 84 17.49 9.71 5.59
C SER A 84 16.06 10.17 5.24
N LEU A 85 15.06 9.80 6.05
CA LEU A 85 13.66 10.17 5.82
C LEU A 85 13.47 11.68 5.84
N GLN A 86 12.91 12.23 4.76
CA GLN A 86 12.69 13.66 4.60
C GLN A 86 11.37 13.95 3.89
N LEU A 87 10.76 15.09 4.21
CA LEU A 87 9.69 15.68 3.40
C LEU A 87 10.33 16.63 2.39
N MET A 88 10.15 16.37 1.10
CA MET A 88 10.77 17.13 0.00
C MET A 88 9.71 17.56 -1.02
N GLU A 89 9.94 18.67 -1.69
CA GLU A 89 9.17 19.02 -2.90
C GLU A 89 9.81 18.33 -4.12
N VAL A 90 9.01 17.57 -4.86
CA VAL A 90 9.41 16.83 -6.06
C VAL A 90 8.54 17.22 -7.24
N ASP A 91 8.97 16.92 -8.46
CA ASP A 91 8.17 17.13 -9.66
C ASP A 91 6.80 16.46 -9.54
N ASP A 92 5.76 17.20 -9.96
CA ASP A 92 4.39 16.71 -9.96
C ASP A 92 4.17 15.60 -11.00
N ALA A 93 3.13 14.80 -10.76
CA ALA A 93 2.70 13.75 -11.66
C ALA A 93 2.28 14.32 -13.03
N ALA A 94 2.90 13.80 -14.09
CA ALA A 94 2.65 14.20 -15.48
C ALA A 94 2.49 12.98 -16.40
N GLY A 95 2.25 13.21 -17.69
CA GLY A 95 2.09 12.16 -18.72
C GLY A 95 0.63 11.97 -19.13
N THR A 96 0.35 11.83 -20.42
CA THR A 96 -1.03 11.77 -20.95
C THR A 96 -1.60 10.35 -21.00
N ASP A 97 -0.72 9.36 -21.03
CA ASP A 97 -0.91 7.91 -21.06
C ASP A 97 -1.11 7.28 -19.67
N CYS A 98 -0.76 8.00 -18.60
CA CYS A 98 -0.94 7.56 -17.23
C CYS A 98 -2.24 8.09 -16.60
N VAL A 99 -2.76 7.33 -15.63
CA VAL A 99 -3.77 7.79 -14.69
C VAL A 99 -3.09 8.65 -13.63
N ILE A 100 -3.57 9.88 -13.44
CA ILE A 100 -3.12 10.76 -12.37
C ILE A 100 -3.98 10.51 -11.15
N VAL A 101 -3.31 10.13 -10.06
CA VAL A 101 -3.93 9.72 -8.81
C VAL A 101 -3.51 10.69 -7.71
N GLU A 102 -4.48 11.28 -7.01
CA GLU A 102 -4.27 11.96 -5.74
C GLU A 102 -4.10 10.92 -4.64
N THR A 103 -3.00 11.00 -3.90
CA THR A 103 -2.75 10.08 -2.79
C THR A 103 -3.63 10.45 -1.61
N VAL A 104 -4.48 9.51 -1.19
CA VAL A 104 -5.41 9.68 -0.07
C VAL A 104 -4.80 9.17 1.23
N ALA A 105 -4.13 8.02 1.17
CA ALA A 105 -3.46 7.41 2.32
C ALA A 105 -2.33 6.49 1.86
N ILE A 106 -1.30 6.39 2.70
CA ILE A 106 -0.17 5.48 2.54
C ILE A 106 -0.11 4.58 3.77
N GLY A 107 0.02 3.28 3.54
CA GLY A 107 0.28 2.28 4.57
C GLY A 107 1.78 2.24 4.86
N VAL A 108 2.12 1.85 6.08
CA VAL A 108 3.51 1.77 6.53
C VAL A 108 3.74 0.38 7.09
N CYS A 109 4.74 -0.32 6.56
CA CYS A 109 5.04 -1.69 6.92
C CYS A 109 6.49 -1.86 7.39
N GLY A 110 6.87 -3.11 7.70
CA GLY A 110 8.23 -3.45 8.12
C GLY A 110 9.28 -3.12 7.05
N THR A 111 8.96 -3.29 5.76
CA THR A 111 9.88 -2.97 4.66
C THR A 111 10.20 -1.47 4.60
N ASP A 112 9.21 -0.60 4.83
CA ASP A 112 9.48 0.85 4.90
C ASP A 112 10.43 1.17 6.06
N MET A 113 10.25 0.52 7.22
CA MET A 113 11.13 0.69 8.36
C MET A 113 12.54 0.19 8.08
N GLU A 114 12.73 -0.91 7.35
CA GLU A 114 14.06 -1.37 6.95
C GLU A 114 14.74 -0.41 5.98
N ILE A 115 14.00 0.15 5.01
CA ILE A 115 14.50 1.18 4.11
C ILE A 115 14.95 2.41 4.90
N ILE A 116 14.11 2.90 5.83
CA ILE A 116 14.40 4.08 6.64
C ILE A 116 15.58 3.82 7.59
N GLU A 117 15.54 2.75 8.37
CA GLU A 117 16.50 2.52 9.46
C GLU A 117 17.83 1.94 8.99
N ARG A 118 17.84 1.21 7.87
CA ARG A 118 19.03 0.49 7.38
C ARG A 118 19.53 0.99 6.02
N GLY A 119 18.81 1.90 5.37
CA GLY A 119 19.14 2.35 4.02
C GLY A 119 18.93 1.29 2.95
N HIS A 120 18.04 0.31 3.19
CA HIS A 120 17.66 -0.68 2.18
C HIS A 120 16.94 -0.02 0.98
N GLY A 121 16.74 -0.77 -0.11
CA GLY A 121 16.10 -0.30 -1.33
C GLY A 121 17.09 0.11 -2.43
N ALA A 122 16.56 0.41 -3.61
CA ALA A 122 17.36 0.78 -4.78
C ALA A 122 16.78 2.01 -5.48
N LEU A 123 17.65 2.90 -5.92
CA LEU A 123 17.27 4.13 -6.62
C LEU A 123 16.89 3.84 -8.08
N PRO A 124 15.89 4.54 -8.64
CA PRO A 124 15.75 4.62 -10.09
C PRO A 124 17.01 5.26 -10.69
N SER A 125 17.40 4.83 -11.88
CA SER A 125 18.60 5.34 -12.55
C SER A 125 18.54 6.87 -12.70
N GLY A 126 19.63 7.56 -12.33
CA GLY A 126 19.75 9.02 -12.42
C GLY A 126 19.01 9.80 -11.33
N ARG A 127 18.38 9.14 -10.35
CA ARG A 127 17.74 9.79 -9.20
C ARG A 127 18.70 9.84 -8.00
N SER A 128 18.56 10.88 -7.19
CA SER A 128 19.31 11.07 -5.94
C SER A 128 18.55 10.63 -4.69
N HIS A 129 17.23 10.46 -4.81
CA HIS A 129 16.32 10.10 -3.74
C HIS A 129 15.25 9.14 -4.28
N LEU A 130 14.65 8.36 -3.38
CA LEU A 130 13.53 7.47 -3.65
C LEU A 130 12.30 7.99 -2.89
N VAL A 131 11.19 8.22 -3.59
CA VAL A 131 9.89 8.45 -2.93
C VAL A 131 9.44 7.13 -2.31
N LEU A 132 9.05 7.14 -1.03
CA LEU A 132 8.60 5.96 -0.29
C LEU A 132 7.14 5.58 -0.61
N GLY A 133 6.68 4.50 0.05
CA GLY A 133 5.28 4.10 0.08
C GLY A 133 4.93 3.14 -1.05
N HIS A 134 4.61 1.90 -0.68
CA HIS A 134 4.17 0.87 -1.62
C HIS A 134 2.74 0.40 -1.32
N GLU A 135 2.28 0.59 -0.09
CA GLU A 135 0.88 0.41 0.30
C GLU A 135 0.12 1.71 0.09
N SER A 136 -0.77 1.79 -0.91
CA SER A 136 -1.42 3.06 -1.27
C SER A 136 -2.92 2.96 -1.48
N VAL A 137 -3.59 4.06 -1.13
CA VAL A 137 -4.93 4.37 -1.60
C VAL A 137 -4.90 5.73 -2.23
N GLY A 138 -5.41 5.81 -3.44
CA GLY A 138 -5.52 7.05 -4.15
C GLY A 138 -6.91 7.25 -4.75
N ARG A 139 -7.14 8.49 -5.18
CA ARG A 139 -8.32 8.90 -5.93
C ARG A 139 -7.89 9.34 -7.31
N VAL A 140 -8.54 8.79 -8.33
CA VAL A 140 -8.29 9.21 -9.71
C VAL A 140 -8.66 10.68 -9.88
N LEU A 141 -7.73 11.50 -10.35
CA LEU A 141 -7.97 12.89 -10.76
C LEU A 141 -8.25 12.97 -12.26
N ARG A 142 -7.43 12.27 -13.05
CA ARG A 142 -7.52 12.22 -14.52
C ARG A 142 -7.10 10.83 -15.00
N ALA A 143 -7.73 10.34 -16.04
CA ALA A 143 -7.36 9.09 -16.70
C ALA A 143 -7.36 9.28 -18.23
N PRO A 144 -6.53 8.53 -18.98
CA PRO A 144 -6.67 8.44 -20.43
C PRO A 144 -8.03 7.89 -20.84
N ASP A 145 -8.52 8.28 -22.02
CA ASP A 145 -9.79 7.76 -22.54
C ASP A 145 -9.73 6.25 -22.76
N GLY A 146 -10.80 5.54 -22.39
CA GLY A 146 -10.94 4.10 -22.63
C GLY A 146 -10.12 3.18 -21.72
N CYS A 147 -9.37 3.70 -20.74
CA CYS A 147 -8.54 2.87 -19.85
C CYS A 147 -9.28 2.21 -18.68
N GLY A 148 -10.60 2.43 -18.57
CA GLY A 148 -11.44 1.83 -17.52
C GLY A 148 -11.48 2.58 -16.19
N PHE A 149 -10.76 3.70 -16.05
CA PHE A 149 -10.80 4.56 -14.86
C PHE A 149 -11.48 5.90 -15.13
N SER A 150 -12.10 6.46 -14.09
CA SER A 150 -12.74 7.78 -14.15
C SER A 150 -12.45 8.58 -12.90
N ALA A 151 -12.47 9.92 -13.04
CA ALA A 151 -12.22 10.83 -11.93
C ALA A 151 -13.12 10.51 -10.72
N GLY A 152 -12.53 10.54 -9.52
CA GLY A 152 -13.19 10.25 -8.25
C GLY A 152 -13.23 8.77 -7.85
N MET A 153 -12.85 7.83 -8.73
CA MET A 153 -12.69 6.42 -8.37
C MET A 153 -11.57 6.25 -7.34
N LEU A 154 -11.76 5.32 -6.40
CA LEU A 154 -10.70 4.91 -5.48
C LEU A 154 -9.90 3.78 -6.12
N VAL A 155 -8.58 3.84 -5.98
CA VAL A 155 -7.66 2.88 -6.57
C VAL A 155 -6.53 2.56 -5.60
N THR A 156 -5.97 1.36 -5.72
CA THR A 156 -4.65 1.00 -5.16
C THR A 156 -3.71 0.77 -6.33
N GLY A 157 -2.46 1.18 -6.16
CA GLY A 157 -1.40 0.84 -7.11
C GLY A 157 -0.85 -0.56 -6.84
N ILE A 158 -0.53 -1.27 -7.93
CA ILE A 158 0.27 -2.49 -7.88
C ILE A 158 1.73 -2.06 -7.70
N VAL A 159 2.42 -2.70 -6.75
CA VAL A 159 3.79 -2.33 -6.35
C VAL A 159 4.81 -2.69 -7.43
N ARG A 160 4.80 -3.95 -7.88
CA ARG A 160 5.83 -4.48 -8.76
C ARG A 160 5.49 -4.26 -10.23
N ARG A 161 6.50 -3.92 -11.04
CA ARG A 161 6.47 -3.98 -12.50
C ARG A 161 7.23 -5.22 -12.97
N PRO A 162 6.74 -5.96 -13.99
CA PRO A 162 7.37 -7.19 -14.44
C PRO A 162 8.79 -6.95 -14.97
N ASP A 163 9.59 -8.03 -15.00
CA ASP A 163 10.92 -8.01 -15.64
C ASP A 163 10.78 -7.65 -17.13
N PRO A 164 11.59 -6.72 -17.66
CA PRO A 164 11.51 -6.28 -19.05
C PRO A 164 11.84 -7.39 -20.06
N GLU A 165 12.58 -8.44 -19.68
CA GLU A 165 12.68 -9.66 -20.50
C GLU A 165 12.10 -10.84 -19.73
N PRO A 166 10.83 -11.20 -19.98
CA PRO A 166 10.10 -12.19 -19.21
C PRO A 166 10.85 -13.54 -19.09
N CYS A 167 11.00 -14.04 -17.87
CA CYS A 167 11.29 -15.46 -17.65
C CYS A 167 9.98 -16.28 -17.77
N ALA A 168 10.06 -17.60 -17.63
CA ALA A 168 8.87 -18.48 -17.72
C ALA A 168 7.71 -18.02 -16.82
N CYS A 169 7.97 -17.74 -15.54
CA CYS A 169 6.94 -17.24 -14.62
C CYS A 169 6.33 -15.89 -15.08
N CYS A 170 7.15 -14.93 -15.49
CA CYS A 170 6.66 -13.63 -15.97
C CYS A 170 5.82 -13.78 -17.24
N ALA A 171 6.22 -14.65 -18.18
CA ALA A 171 5.52 -14.88 -19.43
C ALA A 171 4.10 -15.46 -19.22
N GLU A 172 3.90 -16.18 -18.11
CA GLU A 172 2.59 -16.70 -17.69
C GLU A 172 1.80 -15.73 -16.80
N GLY A 173 2.28 -14.50 -16.59
CA GLY A 173 1.63 -13.51 -15.72
C GLY A 173 1.96 -13.66 -14.23
N ASN A 174 2.81 -14.62 -13.85
CA ASN A 174 3.28 -14.85 -12.48
C ASN A 174 4.58 -14.07 -12.19
N TRP A 175 4.63 -12.80 -12.56
CA TRP A 175 5.83 -11.95 -12.42
C TRP A 175 6.21 -11.64 -10.96
N ASP A 176 5.31 -11.89 -10.02
CA ASP A 176 5.59 -11.96 -8.60
C ASP A 176 6.57 -13.09 -8.23
N MET A 177 6.70 -14.12 -9.08
CA MET A 177 7.65 -15.24 -8.99
C MET A 177 8.79 -15.13 -10.00
N CYS A 178 9.15 -13.90 -10.40
CA CYS A 178 10.24 -13.67 -11.34
C CYS A 178 11.54 -14.39 -10.91
N LEU A 179 12.14 -15.12 -11.84
CA LEU A 179 13.38 -15.88 -11.62
C LEU A 179 14.65 -15.07 -11.92
N LYS A 180 14.54 -14.02 -12.73
CA LYS A 180 15.66 -13.18 -13.16
C LYS A 180 15.90 -11.98 -12.23
N GLY A 181 14.87 -11.55 -11.52
CA GLY A 181 14.97 -10.49 -10.52
C GLY A 181 15.16 -9.08 -11.06
N ARG A 182 14.94 -8.78 -12.35
CA ARG A 182 15.02 -7.39 -12.89
C ARG A 182 13.66 -6.68 -12.92
N TYR A 183 12.70 -7.16 -12.14
CA TYR A 183 11.49 -6.41 -11.83
C TYR A 183 11.84 -5.18 -10.98
N THR A 184 10.99 -4.15 -11.05
CA THR A 184 11.05 -2.97 -10.17
C THR A 184 9.87 -2.98 -9.20
N GLU A 185 9.99 -2.26 -8.09
CA GLU A 185 8.97 -2.16 -7.04
C GLU A 185 8.84 -0.70 -6.61
N ARG A 186 7.64 -0.12 -6.78
CA ARG A 186 7.36 1.25 -6.37
C ARG A 186 7.66 1.44 -4.89
N GLY A 187 8.50 2.41 -4.57
CA GLY A 187 8.86 2.78 -3.19
C GLY A 187 9.88 1.85 -2.52
N ILE A 188 10.40 0.84 -3.25
CA ILE A 188 11.34 -0.16 -2.72
C ILE A 188 12.56 -0.29 -3.65
N LYS A 189 12.32 -0.54 -4.93
CA LYS A 189 13.35 -0.95 -5.88
C LYS A 189 13.18 -0.28 -7.23
N GLU A 190 14.03 0.71 -7.49
CA GLU A 190 14.26 1.32 -8.80
C GLU A 190 13.04 2.05 -9.40
N LEU A 191 12.00 2.28 -8.60
CA LEU A 191 10.82 3.01 -9.02
C LEU A 191 10.24 3.81 -7.84
N ASP A 192 9.96 5.09 -8.06
CA ASP A 192 9.38 5.96 -7.03
C ASP A 192 8.03 5.42 -6.52
N GLY A 193 7.83 5.54 -5.22
CA GLY A 193 6.65 5.07 -4.50
C GLY A 193 5.44 5.97 -4.67
N PHE A 194 4.45 5.75 -3.81
CA PHE A 194 3.16 6.43 -3.82
C PHE A 194 3.08 7.58 -2.80
N ALA A 195 4.07 7.74 -1.92
CA ALA A 195 4.06 8.76 -0.86
C ALA A 195 4.41 10.18 -1.36
N SER A 196 3.81 10.58 -2.48
CA SER A 196 3.71 11.96 -2.96
C SER A 196 2.25 12.39 -3.02
N GLU A 197 1.95 13.69 -3.00
CA GLU A 197 0.56 14.18 -3.06
C GLU A 197 -0.17 13.68 -4.32
N ARG A 198 0.55 13.52 -5.42
CA ARG A 198 0.04 13.01 -6.70
C ARG A 198 1.04 12.07 -7.36
N VAL A 199 0.52 11.06 -8.03
CA VAL A 199 1.29 10.01 -8.70
C VAL A 199 0.70 9.72 -10.08
N ALA A 200 1.57 9.55 -11.08
CA ALA A 200 1.21 8.98 -12.37
C ALA A 200 1.41 7.46 -12.34
N VAL A 201 0.36 6.71 -12.70
CA VAL A 201 0.38 5.25 -12.72
C VAL A 201 -0.21 4.75 -14.04
N GLU A 202 0.43 3.77 -14.65
CA GLU A 202 -0.05 3.13 -15.86
C GLU A 202 -1.35 2.33 -15.54
N PRO A 203 -2.38 2.38 -16.39
CA PRO A 203 -3.69 1.82 -16.08
C PRO A 203 -3.67 0.34 -15.67
N GLU A 204 -2.81 -0.48 -16.27
CA GLU A 204 -2.68 -1.91 -16.00
C GLU A 204 -2.13 -2.23 -14.59
N PHE A 205 -1.52 -1.23 -13.94
CA PHE A 205 -1.00 -1.35 -12.57
C PHE A 205 -1.87 -0.64 -11.54
N LEU A 206 -3.13 -0.38 -11.87
CA LEU A 206 -4.13 0.10 -10.93
C LEU A 206 -5.23 -0.93 -10.73
N VAL A 207 -5.70 -1.03 -9.50
CA VAL A 207 -6.87 -1.84 -9.13
C VAL A 207 -7.92 -0.93 -8.53
N SER A 208 -9.13 -0.96 -9.10
CA SER A 208 -10.27 -0.22 -8.54
C SER A 208 -10.65 -0.77 -7.16
N ILE A 209 -10.86 0.12 -6.22
CA ILE A 209 -11.32 -0.22 -4.87
C ILE A 209 -12.79 0.13 -4.76
N ASP A 210 -13.58 -0.86 -4.33
CA ASP A 210 -14.98 -0.63 -4.01
C ASP A 210 -15.10 0.43 -2.89
N ARG A 211 -16.02 1.38 -3.06
CA ARG A 211 -16.20 2.48 -2.10
C ARG A 211 -16.51 1.99 -0.68
N SER A 212 -17.11 0.81 -0.53
CA SER A 212 -17.34 0.17 0.77
C SER A 212 -16.04 -0.13 1.55
N LEU A 213 -14.92 -0.29 0.85
CA LEU A 213 -13.61 -0.55 1.43
C LEU A 213 -12.81 0.73 1.70
N ALA A 214 -13.30 1.92 1.35
CA ALA A 214 -12.53 3.18 1.42
C ALA A 214 -11.82 3.44 2.77
N GLY A 215 -12.43 3.05 3.90
CA GLY A 215 -11.84 3.22 5.23
C GLY A 215 -10.75 2.21 5.61
N ARG A 216 -10.58 1.15 4.81
CA ARG A 216 -9.61 0.05 5.02
C ARG A 216 -8.80 -0.24 3.76
N ALA A 217 -9.00 0.55 2.72
CA ALA A 217 -8.47 0.36 1.39
C ALA A 217 -6.93 0.26 1.38
N VAL A 218 -6.27 0.91 2.35
CA VAL A 218 -4.82 0.89 2.49
C VAL A 218 -4.29 -0.52 2.82
N LEU A 219 -5.14 -1.36 3.43
CA LEU A 219 -4.81 -2.74 3.75
C LEU A 219 -4.93 -3.68 2.54
N VAL A 220 -5.39 -3.21 1.37
CA VAL A 220 -5.58 -4.07 0.19
C VAL A 220 -4.25 -4.66 -0.27
N GLU A 221 -3.18 -3.86 -0.33
CA GLU A 221 -1.84 -4.33 -0.70
C GLU A 221 -1.35 -5.43 0.26
N PRO A 222 -1.26 -5.23 1.59
CA PRO A 222 -0.73 -6.27 2.47
C PRO A 222 -1.65 -7.50 2.53
N THR A 223 -2.97 -7.30 2.42
CA THR A 223 -3.94 -8.40 2.35
C THR A 223 -3.77 -9.23 1.07
N SER A 224 -3.33 -8.62 -0.03
CA SER A 224 -3.08 -9.33 -1.29
C SER A 224 -1.95 -10.35 -1.15
N ILE A 225 -0.92 -10.03 -0.35
CA ILE A 225 0.20 -10.93 -0.04
C ILE A 225 -0.29 -12.16 0.73
N ALA A 226 -1.08 -11.94 1.80
CA ALA A 226 -1.67 -13.01 2.58
C ALA A 226 -2.63 -13.88 1.75
N SER A 227 -3.48 -13.25 0.93
CA SER A 227 -4.44 -13.92 0.05
C SER A 227 -3.75 -14.82 -0.97
N LYS A 228 -2.65 -14.34 -1.55
CA LYS A 228 -1.81 -15.11 -2.47
C LYS A 228 -1.16 -16.30 -1.78
N ALA A 229 -0.58 -16.11 -0.59
CA ALA A 229 0.02 -17.18 0.18
C ALA A 229 -1.01 -18.29 0.47
N TRP A 230 -2.22 -17.89 0.88
CA TRP A 230 -3.33 -18.81 1.11
C TRP A 230 -3.70 -19.61 -0.13
N ARG A 231 -3.91 -18.96 -1.28
CA ARG A 231 -4.22 -19.65 -2.55
C ARG A 231 -3.15 -20.67 -2.95
N LYS A 232 -1.87 -20.34 -2.74
CA LYS A 232 -0.77 -21.27 -3.02
C LYS A 232 -0.79 -22.50 -2.11
N ILE A 233 -1.17 -22.33 -0.84
CA ILE A 233 -1.34 -23.44 0.10
C ILE A 233 -2.52 -24.33 -0.34
N ASP A 234 -3.62 -23.75 -0.77
CA ASP A 234 -4.79 -24.50 -1.28
C ASP A 234 -4.44 -25.27 -2.55
N ASP A 235 -3.76 -24.64 -3.52
CA ASP A 235 -3.29 -25.29 -4.74
C ASP A 235 -2.31 -26.44 -4.45
N PHE A 236 -1.42 -26.26 -3.46
CA PHE A 236 -0.51 -27.31 -3.02
C PHE A 236 -1.27 -28.44 -2.32
N SER A 237 -2.31 -28.14 -1.56
CA SER A 237 -3.13 -29.15 -0.87
C SER A 237 -3.98 -29.95 -1.86
N LEU A 238 -4.49 -29.30 -2.92
CA LEU A 238 -5.24 -29.94 -4.01
C LEU A 238 -4.33 -30.76 -4.94
N LYS A 239 -3.12 -30.29 -5.26
CA LYS A 239 -2.13 -31.03 -6.07
C LYS A 239 -1.42 -32.12 -5.26
N GLY A 240 -1.19 -31.89 -3.97
CA GLY A 240 -0.60 -32.85 -3.03
C GLY A 240 -1.53 -34.01 -2.69
N ALA A 241 -2.85 -33.83 -2.80
CA ALA A 241 -3.81 -34.93 -2.77
C ALA A 241 -3.69 -35.87 -3.98
N LEU A 242 -3.08 -35.42 -5.09
CA LEU A 242 -2.88 -36.21 -6.32
C LEU A 242 -1.47 -36.82 -6.46
N THR A 243 -0.52 -36.46 -5.60
CA THR A 243 0.80 -37.09 -5.57
C THR A 243 1.17 -37.49 -4.15
N ARG A 244 0.81 -38.72 -3.76
CA ARG A 244 1.50 -39.43 -2.69
C ARG A 244 2.99 -39.45 -3.06
N PHE A 245 3.82 -38.80 -2.24
CA PHE A 245 5.26 -39.00 -2.32
C PHE A 245 5.56 -40.51 -2.14
N PRO A 246 6.38 -41.12 -3.01
CA PRO A 246 6.88 -42.47 -2.75
C PRO A 246 7.79 -42.45 -1.50
N PRO A 247 7.96 -43.61 -0.83
CA PRO A 247 8.56 -43.73 0.50
C PRO A 247 10.00 -43.22 0.59
#